data_AF-A0A7Y2AX05-F1
#
_entry.id   AF-A0A7Y2AX05-F1
#
_cell.length_a   1.000
_cell.length_b   1.000
_cell.length_c   1.000
_cell.angle_alpha   90.00
_cell.angle_beta   90.00
_cell.angle_gamma   90.00
#
_symmetry.space_group_name_H-M   'P 1'
#
loop_
_entity.id
_entity.type
_entity.pdbx_description
1 polymer ?
#
loop_
_entity_poly.entity_id
_entity_poly.type
_entity_poly.pdbx_seq_one_letter_code
_entity_poly.pdbx_strand_id
1 'polypeptide(L)'
;MQLADTCVIRLPAWLGEWLGKQERDYGDERDCMSMVVELSAENVRRQSGGPFAAAVIDSKNDRLISVGVNLVSESGLSMAHAEMVALSLAQNALGDWNLGRFGGMQLYTSCEPCAMCFGAVPWSGVTSLKCAASKADAEAAGFDEGEKPADWKQALQARGIDVVTSLLREEATEVFRLYRASGGLIYNPGPDPED
;
A
#
# COMPACT_ATOMS: atom_id res chain seq x y z
N MET A 1 -10.88 7.73 32.08
CA MET A 1 -10.64 7.65 30.63
C MET A 1 -11.88 7.05 30.00
N GLN A 2 -12.48 7.72 29.01
CA GLN A 2 -13.61 7.16 28.28
C GLN A 2 -13.09 6.05 27.34
N LEU A 3 -13.88 4.98 27.16
CA LEU A 3 -13.53 3.93 26.20
C LEU A 3 -13.65 4.48 24.78
N ALA A 4 -12.71 4.15 23.91
CA ALA A 4 -12.82 4.45 22.49
C ALA A 4 -13.92 3.59 21.86
N ASP A 5 -14.77 4.20 21.03
CA ASP A 5 -15.89 3.55 20.33
C ASP A 5 -15.81 3.67 18.80
N THR A 6 -14.79 4.38 18.30
CA THR A 6 -14.61 4.69 16.88
C THR A 6 -13.13 4.61 16.49
N CYS A 7 -12.85 4.13 15.29
CA CYS A 7 -11.54 4.20 14.63
C CYS A 7 -11.72 4.84 13.25
N VAL A 8 -10.97 5.90 12.95
CA VAL A 8 -11.11 6.66 11.70
C VAL A 8 -9.74 6.86 11.06
N ILE A 9 -9.58 6.41 9.81
CA ILE A 9 -8.44 6.77 8.96
C ILE A 9 -8.93 7.87 8.01
N ARG A 10 -8.32 9.06 8.08
CA ARG A 10 -8.61 10.17 7.17
C ARG A 10 -7.51 10.29 6.14
N LEU A 11 -7.90 10.41 4.87
CA LEU A 11 -6.93 10.70 3.81
C LEU A 11 -6.41 12.14 3.92
N PRO A 12 -5.14 12.38 3.56
CA PRO A 12 -4.59 13.73 3.53
C PRO A 12 -5.28 14.55 2.42
N ALA A 13 -5.43 15.86 2.64
CA ALA A 13 -6.19 16.74 1.75
C ALA A 13 -5.68 16.69 0.30
N TRP A 14 -4.35 16.66 0.11
CA TRP A 14 -3.73 16.59 -1.22
C TRP A 14 -4.14 15.33 -2.00
N LEU A 15 -4.36 14.20 -1.31
CA LEU A 15 -4.77 12.95 -1.95
C LEU A 15 -6.24 13.03 -2.37
N GLY A 16 -7.08 13.69 -1.58
CA GLY A 16 -8.46 13.98 -1.95
C GLY A 16 -8.56 14.90 -3.18
N GLU A 17 -7.72 15.94 -3.24
CA GLU A 17 -7.63 16.81 -4.42
C GLU A 17 -7.11 16.08 -5.66
N TRP A 18 -6.11 15.21 -5.47
CA TRP A 18 -5.57 14.38 -6.54
C TRP A 18 -6.64 13.43 -7.08
N LEU A 19 -7.39 12.74 -6.21
CA LEU A 19 -8.50 11.86 -6.57
C LEU A 19 -9.60 12.60 -7.36
N GLY A 20 -9.90 13.85 -6.99
CA GLY A 20 -10.89 14.67 -7.70
C GLY A 20 -10.52 15.03 -9.14
N LYS A 21 -9.26 14.84 -9.54
CA LYS A 21 -8.72 15.17 -10.87
C LYS A 21 -8.46 13.95 -11.75
N GLN A 22 -8.61 12.73 -11.23
CA GLN A 22 -8.27 11.53 -12.00
C GLN A 22 -9.39 11.13 -12.96
N GLU A 23 -9.01 10.96 -14.23
CA GLU A 23 -9.76 10.12 -15.16
C GLU A 23 -9.53 8.67 -14.70
N ARG A 24 -10.60 7.94 -14.37
CA ARG A 24 -10.47 6.64 -13.68
C ARG A 24 -9.95 5.53 -14.58
N ASP A 25 -9.71 5.80 -15.85
CA ASP A 25 -9.16 4.87 -16.82
C ASP A 25 -7.64 4.88 -16.70
N TYR A 26 -7.07 3.76 -16.28
CA TYR A 26 -5.63 3.57 -16.13
C TYR A 26 -5.09 2.72 -17.27
N GLY A 27 -3.86 3.03 -17.67
CA GLY A 27 -3.21 2.37 -18.80
C GLY A 27 -2.71 0.98 -18.46
N ASP A 28 -1.53 0.66 -18.98
CA ASP A 28 -0.96 -0.67 -18.77
C ASP A 28 -0.41 -0.87 -17.34
N GLU A 29 0.14 -2.05 -17.09
CA GLU A 29 0.75 -2.40 -15.79
C GLU A 29 1.83 -1.41 -15.35
N ARG A 30 2.58 -0.85 -16.30
CA ARG A 30 3.65 0.10 -16.02
C ARG A 30 3.07 1.44 -15.59
N ASP A 31 2.02 1.93 -16.25
CA ASP A 31 1.33 3.17 -15.88
C ASP A 31 0.72 3.06 -14.47
N CYS A 32 0.08 1.93 -14.17
CA CYS A 32 -0.49 1.65 -12.85
C CYS A 32 0.59 1.67 -11.76
N MET A 33 1.72 0.99 -11.99
CA MET A 33 2.81 0.97 -11.01
C MET A 33 3.50 2.33 -10.89
N SER A 34 3.68 3.04 -12.00
CA SER A 34 4.27 4.39 -12.01
C SER A 34 3.45 5.36 -11.16
N MET A 35 2.12 5.32 -11.28
CA MET A 35 1.22 6.09 -10.42
C MET A 35 1.43 5.74 -8.94
N VAL A 36 1.47 4.45 -8.59
CA VAL A 36 1.65 4.01 -7.20
C VAL A 36 2.99 4.50 -6.64
N VAL A 37 4.08 4.37 -7.40
CA VAL A 37 5.40 4.86 -7.00
C VAL A 37 5.38 6.38 -6.82
N GLU A 38 4.78 7.14 -7.73
CA GLU A 38 4.70 8.61 -7.61
C GLU A 38 3.84 9.04 -6.42
N LEU A 39 2.73 8.36 -6.13
CA LEU A 39 1.94 8.62 -4.92
C LEU A 39 2.74 8.37 -3.64
N SER A 40 3.60 7.34 -3.63
CA SER A 40 4.49 7.10 -2.50
C SER A 40 5.52 8.22 -2.34
N ALA A 41 6.07 8.73 -3.44
CA ALA A 41 6.99 9.86 -3.43
C ALA A 41 6.30 11.15 -2.98
N GLU A 42 5.08 11.40 -3.46
CA GLU A 42 4.31 12.58 -3.08
C GLU A 42 3.95 12.56 -1.60
N ASN A 43 3.62 11.39 -1.03
CA ASN A 43 3.38 11.26 0.41
C ASN A 43 4.60 11.70 1.24
N VAL A 44 5.81 11.39 0.75
CA VAL A 44 7.07 11.86 1.35
C VAL A 44 7.25 13.37 1.17
N ARG A 45 7.11 13.88 -0.06
CA ARG A 45 7.31 15.31 -0.37
C ARG A 45 6.34 16.20 0.41
N ARG A 46 5.11 15.72 0.63
CA ARG A 46 4.07 16.38 1.42
C ARG A 46 4.24 16.21 2.92
N GLN A 47 5.22 15.40 3.35
CA GLN A 47 5.46 15.05 4.75
C GLN A 47 4.19 14.51 5.44
N SER A 48 3.41 13.70 4.73
CA SER A 48 2.12 13.16 5.21
C SER A 48 2.17 11.66 5.52
N GLY A 49 3.37 11.08 5.61
CA GLY A 49 3.57 9.70 6.05
C GLY A 49 4.79 9.03 5.44
N GLY A 50 4.84 7.70 5.57
CA GLY A 50 5.93 6.87 5.06
C GLY A 50 5.97 6.75 3.52
N PRO A 51 7.09 6.25 2.96
CA PRO A 51 7.34 6.14 1.52
C PRO A 51 6.62 4.95 0.87
N PHE A 52 5.33 4.77 1.17
CA PHE A 52 4.53 3.66 0.64
C PHE A 52 3.18 4.12 0.13
N ALA A 53 2.79 3.55 -1.00
CA ALA A 53 1.46 3.72 -1.57
C ALA A 53 1.00 2.41 -2.23
N ALA A 54 -0.31 2.29 -2.39
CA ALA A 54 -0.95 1.16 -3.05
C ALA A 54 -2.24 1.61 -3.76
N ALA A 55 -2.68 0.84 -4.73
CA ALA A 55 -3.91 1.11 -5.48
C ALA A 55 -4.64 -0.20 -5.83
N VAL A 56 -5.98 -0.14 -5.86
CA VAL A 56 -6.82 -1.23 -6.37
C VAL A 56 -7.34 -0.85 -7.75
N ILE A 57 -7.03 -1.67 -8.74
CA ILE A 57 -7.44 -1.52 -10.14
C ILE A 57 -8.38 -2.66 -10.53
N ASP A 58 -9.47 -2.35 -11.22
CA ASP A 58 -10.33 -3.32 -11.89
C ASP A 58 -9.76 -3.64 -13.28
N SER A 59 -9.19 -4.83 -13.46
CA SER A 59 -8.59 -5.24 -14.72
C SER A 59 -9.58 -5.55 -15.84
N LYS A 60 -10.90 -5.54 -15.56
CA LYS A 60 -11.91 -5.78 -16.60
C LYS A 60 -12.26 -4.53 -17.38
N ASN A 61 -12.10 -3.38 -16.74
CA ASN A 61 -12.48 -2.08 -17.26
C ASN A 61 -11.32 -1.07 -17.16
N ASP A 62 -10.11 -1.55 -16.84
CA ASP A 62 -8.92 -0.75 -16.60
C ASP A 62 -9.16 0.44 -15.66
N ARG A 63 -9.91 0.21 -14.58
CA ARG A 63 -10.46 1.29 -13.75
C ARG A 63 -9.82 1.37 -12.38
N LEU A 64 -9.36 2.55 -11.97
CA LEU A 64 -8.97 2.83 -10.60
C LEU A 64 -10.18 2.84 -9.66
N ILE A 65 -10.13 1.97 -8.66
CA ILE A 65 -11.15 1.84 -7.62
C ILE A 65 -10.76 2.67 -6.39
N SER A 66 -9.50 2.54 -5.94
CA SER A 66 -9.00 3.26 -4.76
C SER A 66 -7.48 3.40 -4.77
N VAL A 67 -6.99 4.36 -3.99
CA VAL A 67 -5.57 4.53 -3.65
C VAL A 67 -5.44 4.64 -2.13
N GLY A 68 -4.32 4.16 -1.60
CA GLY A 68 -3.92 4.31 -0.22
C GLY A 68 -2.46 4.73 -0.15
N VAL A 69 -2.14 5.57 0.83
CA VAL A 69 -0.76 5.89 1.20
C VAL A 69 -0.55 5.47 2.66
N ASN A 70 0.72 5.33 3.05
CA ASN A 70 1.03 5.05 4.45
C ASN A 70 0.66 6.27 5.32
N LEU A 71 -0.16 6.03 6.34
CA LEU A 71 -0.68 7.05 7.26
C LEU A 71 -0.39 6.70 8.73
N VAL A 72 0.59 5.83 9.00
CA VAL A 72 0.83 5.32 10.36
C VAL A 72 1.11 6.45 11.35
N SER A 73 2.09 7.31 11.05
CA SER A 73 2.47 8.43 11.92
C SER A 73 1.36 9.49 12.01
N GLU A 74 0.74 9.83 10.89
CA GLU A 74 -0.28 10.90 10.82
C GLU A 74 -1.60 10.52 11.50
N SER A 75 -1.99 9.24 11.44
CA SER A 75 -3.23 8.76 12.05
C SER A 75 -3.05 8.24 13.47
N GLY A 76 -1.82 7.95 13.90
CA GLY A 76 -1.55 7.25 15.16
C GLY A 76 -2.02 5.79 15.16
N LEU A 77 -2.27 5.20 13.98
CA LEU A 77 -2.75 3.83 13.82
C LEU A 77 -1.70 2.99 13.10
N SER A 78 -1.07 2.05 13.82
CA SER A 78 -0.03 1.17 13.27
C SER A 78 -0.50 0.34 12.07
N MET A 79 -1.80 0.06 11.96
CA MET A 79 -2.38 -0.68 10.85
C MET A 79 -2.61 0.15 9.57
N ALA A 80 -2.39 1.47 9.60
CA ALA A 80 -2.66 2.37 8.46
C ALA A 80 -1.57 2.32 7.38
N HIS A 81 -1.16 1.11 7.01
CA HIS A 81 -0.28 0.83 5.88
C HIS A 81 -1.00 1.09 4.55
N ALA A 82 -0.24 1.37 3.50
CA ALA A 82 -0.79 1.75 2.20
C ALA A 82 -1.75 0.70 1.63
N GLU A 83 -1.40 -0.58 1.72
CA GLU A 83 -2.20 -1.70 1.23
C GLU A 83 -3.50 -1.82 2.03
N MET A 84 -3.43 -1.68 3.36
CA MET A 84 -4.59 -1.71 4.24
C MET A 84 -5.57 -0.59 3.90
N VAL A 85 -5.06 0.63 3.71
CA VAL A 85 -5.86 1.81 3.35
C VAL A 85 -6.48 1.62 1.97
N ALA A 86 -5.71 1.20 0.96
CA ALA A 86 -6.21 1.00 -0.40
C ALA A 86 -7.31 -0.07 -0.46
N LEU A 87 -7.10 -1.23 0.16
CA LEU A 87 -8.10 -2.31 0.21
C LEU A 87 -9.37 -1.87 0.94
N SER A 88 -9.24 -1.21 2.08
CA SER A 88 -10.40 -0.73 2.87
C SER A 88 -11.21 0.31 2.08
N LEU A 89 -10.55 1.21 1.36
CA LEU A 89 -11.22 2.21 0.52
C LEU A 89 -11.88 1.58 -0.71
N ALA A 90 -11.28 0.55 -1.31
CA ALA A 90 -11.91 -0.17 -2.41
C ALA A 90 -13.21 -0.85 -1.95
N GLN A 91 -13.16 -1.52 -0.79
CA GLN A 91 -14.33 -2.16 -0.18
C GLN A 91 -15.41 -1.13 0.15
N ASN A 92 -15.03 0.04 0.69
CA ASN A 92 -15.97 1.12 0.95
C ASN A 92 -16.61 1.67 -0.34
N ALA A 93 -15.80 1.93 -1.37
CA ALA A 93 -16.27 2.45 -2.66
C ALA A 93 -17.23 1.50 -3.38
N LEU A 94 -17.05 0.19 -3.20
CA LEU A 94 -17.89 -0.85 -3.79
C LEU A 94 -19.02 -1.31 -2.87
N GLY A 95 -19.05 -0.87 -1.62
CA GLY A 95 -20.08 -1.23 -0.63
C GLY A 95 -20.05 -2.70 -0.20
N ASP A 96 -18.91 -3.39 -0.34
CA ASP A 96 -18.77 -4.81 -0.02
C ASP A 96 -17.35 -5.11 0.48
N TRP A 97 -17.23 -5.98 1.48
CA TRP A 97 -15.94 -6.39 2.05
C TRP A 97 -15.20 -7.39 1.14
N ASN A 98 -15.93 -8.11 0.27
CA ASN A 98 -15.35 -9.13 -0.61
C ASN A 98 -15.20 -8.61 -2.04
N LEU A 99 -14.02 -8.08 -2.36
CA LEU A 99 -13.66 -7.58 -3.69
C LEU A 99 -13.75 -8.68 -4.78
N GLY A 100 -13.65 -9.95 -4.39
CA GLY A 100 -13.76 -11.09 -5.29
C GLY A 100 -15.14 -11.24 -5.93
N ARG A 101 -16.20 -10.63 -5.36
CA ARG A 101 -17.54 -10.58 -5.95
C ARG A 101 -17.61 -9.76 -7.23
N PHE A 102 -16.74 -8.77 -7.37
CA PHE A 102 -16.62 -7.95 -8.58
C PHE A 102 -15.67 -8.61 -9.58
N GLY A 103 -14.66 -9.34 -9.08
CA GLY A 103 -13.68 -10.12 -9.84
C GLY A 103 -12.72 -9.26 -10.66
N GLY A 104 -11.49 -9.73 -10.88
CA GLY A 104 -10.47 -8.97 -11.63
C GLY A 104 -9.87 -7.79 -10.86
N MET A 105 -10.02 -7.75 -9.53
CA MET A 105 -9.43 -6.71 -8.69
C MET A 105 -7.95 -7.00 -8.48
N GLN A 106 -7.09 -6.06 -8.85
CA GLN A 106 -5.63 -6.13 -8.75
C GLN A 106 -5.14 -5.11 -7.73
N LEU A 107 -4.30 -5.54 -6.78
CA LEU A 107 -3.60 -4.66 -5.86
C LEU A 107 -2.20 -4.37 -6.40
N TYR A 108 -1.92 -3.10 -6.69
CA TYR A 108 -0.58 -2.58 -6.97
C TYR A 108 -0.02 -1.95 -5.69
N THR A 109 1.23 -2.25 -5.33
CA THR A 109 1.90 -1.72 -4.13
C THR A 109 3.34 -1.31 -4.43
N SER A 110 3.77 -0.19 -3.86
CA SER A 110 5.12 0.35 -4.07
C SER A 110 6.22 -0.51 -3.45
N CYS A 111 5.87 -1.43 -2.54
CA CYS A 111 6.77 -2.41 -1.93
C CYS A 111 6.07 -3.76 -1.76
N GLU A 112 6.82 -4.86 -1.79
CA GLU A 112 6.33 -6.17 -1.34
C GLU A 112 5.69 -6.04 0.06
N PRO A 113 4.53 -6.65 0.30
CA PRO A 113 3.77 -6.38 1.52
C PRO A 113 4.49 -6.91 2.77
N CYS A 114 4.37 -6.19 3.88
CA CYS A 114 4.81 -6.67 5.20
C CYS A 114 4.00 -7.90 5.65
N ALA A 115 4.39 -8.56 6.74
CA ALA A 115 3.66 -9.73 7.27
C ALA A 115 2.15 -9.47 7.50
N MET A 116 1.79 -8.29 8.01
CA MET A 116 0.39 -7.88 8.20
C MET A 116 -0.34 -7.72 6.86
N CYS A 117 0.22 -6.94 5.93
CA CYS A 117 -0.39 -6.69 4.63
C CYS A 117 -0.49 -7.98 3.80
N PHE A 118 0.52 -8.85 3.87
CA PHE A 118 0.48 -10.19 3.28
C PHE A 118 -0.72 -10.99 3.78
N GLY A 119 -0.99 -10.94 5.10
CA GLY A 119 -2.17 -11.56 5.67
C GLY A 119 -3.47 -10.98 5.14
N ALA A 120 -3.54 -9.66 4.94
CA ALA A 120 -4.75 -8.98 4.48
C ALA A 120 -5.10 -9.22 3.00
N VAL A 121 -4.11 -9.38 2.13
CA VAL A 121 -4.29 -9.60 0.68
C VAL A 121 -5.34 -10.69 0.38
N PRO A 122 -5.21 -11.95 0.85
CA PRO A 122 -6.18 -12.99 0.54
C PRO A 122 -7.55 -12.80 1.19
N TRP A 123 -7.67 -12.00 2.25
CA TRP A 123 -8.97 -11.71 2.89
C TRP A 123 -9.75 -10.62 2.17
N SER A 124 -9.08 -9.80 1.36
CA SER A 124 -9.74 -8.72 0.64
C SER A 124 -10.54 -9.20 -0.57
N GLY A 125 -10.14 -10.33 -1.18
CA GLY A 125 -10.74 -10.87 -2.40
C GLY A 125 -10.10 -10.37 -3.70
N VAL A 126 -8.96 -9.66 -3.65
CA VAL A 126 -8.16 -9.39 -4.85
C VAL A 126 -7.62 -10.69 -5.46
N THR A 127 -7.46 -10.71 -6.78
CA THR A 127 -6.97 -11.88 -7.53
C THR A 127 -5.57 -11.68 -8.08
N SER A 128 -4.97 -10.49 -7.88
CA SER A 128 -3.59 -10.22 -8.27
C SER A 128 -2.94 -9.24 -7.28
N LEU A 129 -1.68 -9.48 -6.99
CA LEU A 129 -0.78 -8.62 -6.24
C LEU A 129 0.43 -8.28 -7.10
N LYS A 130 0.69 -6.99 -7.29
CA LYS A 130 1.79 -6.47 -8.09
C LYS A 130 2.64 -5.54 -7.25
N CYS A 131 3.93 -5.84 -7.12
CA CYS A 131 4.84 -5.15 -6.21
C CYS A 131 6.00 -4.51 -6.96
N ALA A 132 6.41 -3.32 -6.52
CA ALA A 132 7.61 -2.66 -7.02
C ALA A 132 8.87 -3.01 -6.22
N ALA A 133 9.14 -2.31 -5.12
CA ALA A 133 10.29 -2.60 -4.27
C ALA A 133 10.15 -3.97 -3.58
N SER A 134 11.28 -4.55 -3.18
CA SER A 134 11.32 -5.81 -2.43
C SER A 134 11.40 -5.58 -0.92
N LYS A 135 11.10 -6.61 -0.13
CA LYS A 135 11.34 -6.61 1.33
C LYS A 135 12.75 -6.13 1.68
N ALA A 136 13.76 -6.63 0.96
CA ALA A 136 15.15 -6.27 1.21
C ALA A 136 15.45 -4.78 0.96
N ASP A 137 14.74 -4.14 0.02
CA ASP A 137 14.93 -2.71 -0.26
C ASP A 137 14.35 -1.86 0.88
N ALA A 138 13.18 -2.23 1.41
CA ALA A 138 12.57 -1.57 2.56
C ALA A 138 13.38 -1.77 3.84
N GLU A 139 13.89 -2.97 4.09
CA GLU A 139 14.78 -3.27 5.22
C GLU A 139 16.11 -2.53 5.11
N ALA A 140 16.69 -2.43 3.91
CA ALA A 140 17.86 -1.60 3.67
C ALA A 140 17.58 -0.11 3.92
N ALA A 141 16.32 0.32 3.78
CA ALA A 141 15.82 1.65 4.12
C ALA A 141 15.52 1.83 5.63
N GLY A 142 15.50 0.75 6.41
CA GLY A 142 15.37 0.73 7.87
C GLY A 142 14.00 0.28 8.39
N PHE A 143 13.05 0.00 7.50
CA PHE A 143 11.72 -0.48 7.88
C PHE A 143 11.75 -1.97 8.24
N ASP A 144 10.96 -2.37 9.23
CA ASP A 144 10.71 -3.78 9.54
C ASP A 144 9.49 -4.29 8.75
N GLU A 145 9.73 -5.24 7.86
CA GLU A 145 8.69 -5.88 7.05
C GLU A 145 8.05 -7.11 7.74
N GLY A 146 8.58 -7.51 8.90
CA GLY A 146 8.19 -8.69 9.64
C GLY A 146 8.46 -10.01 8.89
N GLU A 147 8.20 -11.12 9.56
CA GLU A 147 8.45 -12.45 8.99
C GLU A 147 7.25 -12.96 8.18
N LYS A 148 7.53 -13.33 6.93
CA LYS A 148 6.60 -14.03 6.03
C LYS A 148 7.14 -15.45 5.80
N PRO A 149 6.28 -16.43 5.46
CA PRO A 149 6.76 -17.72 4.98
C PRO A 149 7.76 -17.56 3.82
N ALA A 150 8.79 -18.40 3.75
CA ALA A 150 9.79 -18.32 2.69
C ALA A 150 9.17 -18.43 1.28
N ASP A 151 8.06 -19.17 1.18
CA ASP A 151 7.28 -19.43 -0.02
C ASP A 151 6.01 -18.56 -0.10
N TRP A 152 6.01 -17.35 0.48
CA TRP A 152 4.83 -16.49 0.56
C TRP A 152 4.17 -16.21 -0.81
N LYS A 153 4.95 -16.11 -1.89
CA LYS A 153 4.44 -15.91 -3.26
C LYS A 153 3.60 -17.11 -3.69
N GLN A 154 4.13 -18.32 -3.47
CA GLN A 154 3.45 -19.57 -3.75
C GLN A 154 2.22 -19.76 -2.86
N ALA A 155 2.27 -19.32 -1.60
CA ALA A 155 1.14 -19.36 -0.69
C ALA A 155 -0.04 -18.50 -1.17
N LEU A 156 0.22 -17.34 -1.77
CA LEU A 156 -0.81 -16.50 -2.42
C LEU A 156 -1.31 -17.14 -3.73
N GLN A 157 -0.40 -17.64 -4.56
CA GLN A 157 -0.77 -18.32 -5.82
C GLN A 157 -1.65 -19.55 -5.58
N ALA A 158 -1.38 -20.33 -4.53
CA ALA A 158 -2.22 -21.46 -4.12
C ALA A 158 -3.65 -21.05 -3.72
N ARG A 159 -3.86 -19.77 -3.41
CA ARG A 159 -5.18 -19.16 -3.16
C ARG A 159 -5.78 -18.47 -4.40
N GLY A 160 -5.18 -18.66 -5.58
CA GLY A 160 -5.64 -18.05 -6.83
C GLY A 160 -5.30 -16.58 -6.97
N ILE A 161 -4.22 -16.12 -6.32
CA ILE A 161 -3.76 -14.73 -6.37
C ILE A 161 -2.46 -14.69 -7.15
N ASP A 162 -2.49 -14.09 -8.34
CA ASP A 162 -1.30 -13.93 -9.18
C ASP A 162 -0.35 -12.92 -8.54
N VAL A 163 0.93 -13.26 -8.44
CA VAL A 163 1.95 -12.40 -7.81
C VAL A 163 3.00 -12.00 -8.83
N VAL A 164 3.16 -10.69 -9.03
CA VAL A 164 4.24 -10.08 -9.82
C VAL A 164 5.07 -9.19 -8.91
N THR A 165 6.39 -9.25 -9.01
CA THR A 165 7.30 -8.45 -8.18
C THR A 165 8.35 -7.77 -9.03
N SER A 166 8.99 -6.74 -8.47
CA SER A 166 10.07 -5.98 -9.11
C SER A 166 9.62 -5.09 -10.29
N LEU A 167 8.34 -4.71 -10.35
CA LEU A 167 7.84 -3.75 -11.35
C LEU A 167 8.29 -2.34 -11.00
N LEU A 168 9.10 -1.69 -11.82
CA LEU A 168 9.66 -0.35 -11.52
C LEU A 168 10.40 -0.30 -10.16
N ARG A 169 11.13 -1.38 -9.85
CA ARG A 169 11.86 -1.51 -8.57
C ARG A 169 12.89 -0.40 -8.37
N GLU A 170 13.56 0.04 -9.43
CA GLU A 170 14.58 1.09 -9.34
C GLU A 170 13.96 2.43 -8.93
N GLU A 171 12.85 2.79 -9.57
CA GLU A 171 12.08 3.99 -9.28
C GLU A 171 11.50 3.94 -7.86
N ALA A 172 10.95 2.80 -7.44
CA ALA A 172 10.44 2.63 -6.08
C ALA A 172 11.54 2.74 -5.02
N THR A 173 12.73 2.19 -5.29
CA THR A 173 13.87 2.29 -4.38
C THR A 173 14.37 3.74 -4.22
N GLU A 174 14.24 4.57 -5.26
CA GLU A 174 14.58 5.99 -5.18
C GLU A 174 13.69 6.73 -4.16
N VAL A 175 12.43 6.32 -4.00
CA VAL A 175 11.54 6.91 -3.00
C VAL A 175 12.04 6.67 -1.57
N PHE A 176 12.64 5.51 -1.29
CA PHE A 176 13.30 5.26 0.00
C PHE A 176 14.51 6.16 0.21
N ARG A 177 15.28 6.45 -0.84
CA ARG A 177 16.40 7.41 -0.76
C ARG A 177 15.89 8.82 -0.48
N LEU A 178 14.82 9.24 -1.16
CA LEU A 178 14.13 10.51 -0.91
C LEU A 178 13.66 10.61 0.55
N TYR A 179 13.03 9.55 1.08
CA TYR A 179 12.55 9.53 2.46
C TYR A 179 13.68 9.71 3.48
N ARG A 180 14.78 8.97 3.30
CA ARG A 180 15.98 9.11 4.15
C ARG A 180 16.58 10.51 4.07
N ALA A 181 16.70 11.07 2.86
CA ALA A 181 17.21 12.42 2.67
C ALA A 181 16.33 13.50 3.33
N SER A 182 15.02 13.27 3.43
CA SER A 182 14.07 14.18 4.09
C SER A 182 14.09 14.10 5.63
N GLY A 183 14.85 13.18 6.22
CA GLY A 183 14.86 12.94 7.67
C GLY A 183 13.59 12.24 8.18
N GLY A 184 12.94 11.44 7.31
CA GLY A 184 11.69 10.77 7.63
C GLY A 184 11.81 9.79 8.81
N LEU A 185 10.71 9.67 9.57
CA LEU A 185 10.61 8.79 10.73
C LEU A 185 10.58 7.31 10.31
N ILE A 186 11.63 6.56 10.65
CA ILE A 186 11.57 5.09 10.63
C ILE A 186 10.84 4.63 11.89
N TYR A 187 9.57 4.23 11.77
CA TYR A 187 8.81 3.70 12.90
C TYR A 187 8.93 2.17 12.94
N ASN A 188 9.51 1.63 14.01
CA ASN A 188 9.52 0.21 14.32
C ASN A 188 8.96 0.04 15.74
N PRO A 189 7.93 -0.81 15.96
CA PRO A 189 7.35 -0.98 17.29
C PRO A 189 8.32 -1.76 18.18
N GLY A 190 9.05 -1.03 19.02
CA GLY A 190 9.91 -1.52 20.09
C GLY A 190 10.07 -0.43 21.15
N PRO A 191 10.50 -0.76 22.38
CA PRO A 191 10.86 0.27 23.34
C PRO A 191 11.95 1.16 22.71
N ASP A 192 11.88 2.46 22.98
CA ASP A 192 13.00 3.33 22.65
C ASP A 192 14.25 2.77 23.35
N PRO A 193 15.46 2.89 22.77
CA PRO A 193 16.68 2.35 23.38
C PRO A 193 16.95 2.87 24.81
N GLU A 194 16.22 3.89 25.25
CA GLU A 194 16.35 4.56 26.55
C GLU A 194 15.17 4.30 27.52
N ASP A 195 14.20 3.45 27.17
CA ASP A 195 13.08 3.03 28.05
C ASP A 195 13.33 1.68 28.77
#